data_AF-A0A1I3LS66-F1
#
_entry.id   AF-A0A1I3LS66-F1
#
_cell.length_a   1.000
_cell.length_b   1.000
_cell.length_c   1.000
_cell.angle_alpha   90.00
_cell.angle_beta   90.00
_cell.angle_gamma   90.00
#
_symmetry.space_group_name_H-M   'P 1'
#
loop_
_entity.id
_entity.type
_entity.pdbx_description
1 polymer ?
#
loop_
_entity_poly.entity_id
_entity_poly.type
_entity_poly.pdbx_seq_one_letter_code
_entity_poly.pdbx_strand_id
1 'polypeptide(L)'
;MNQLAYISTREAAERLQVHARTIRKWIDTFEEYICPEWNERGHYLLTEESLLRLADIKERLQEPNKSMRQVREDLFREGKIAKDHDWNQMNPEKTFRYISDNMENMIDMVDELFTRIERMEGHLFTLFDAMESMEQQLAAVSYESIPASEIHKMFDDIRKKQDQLKMELRNANFTQRLISATRETSLPPRKKKKSFLFF
;
A
#
# COMPACT_ATOMS: atom_id res chain seq x y z
N MET A 1 14.36 42.83 -43.08
CA MET A 1 14.83 41.47 -43.40
C MET A 1 15.34 40.85 -42.11
N ASN A 2 14.48 40.14 -41.37
CA ASN A 2 14.90 39.47 -40.14
C ASN A 2 15.54 38.14 -40.53
N GLN A 3 16.82 37.96 -40.23
CA GLN A 3 17.43 36.65 -40.19
C GLN A 3 16.64 35.83 -39.16
N LEU A 4 15.85 34.86 -39.61
CA LEU A 4 15.21 33.89 -38.71
C LEU A 4 16.35 33.09 -38.10
N ALA A 5 16.76 33.46 -36.89
CA ALA A 5 17.74 32.72 -36.13
C ALA A 5 17.09 31.38 -35.75
N TYR A 6 17.45 30.33 -36.48
CA TYR A 6 16.99 28.98 -36.20
C TYR A 6 17.71 28.43 -34.97
N ILE A 7 16.92 27.92 -34.03
CA ILE A 7 17.38 27.37 -32.77
C ILE A 7 17.53 25.86 -32.95
N SER A 8 18.70 25.34 -32.63
CA SER A 8 18.93 23.89 -32.68
C SER A 8 18.26 23.17 -31.51
N THR A 9 17.99 21.86 -31.64
CA THR A 9 17.46 21.05 -30.52
C THR A 9 18.35 21.08 -29.28
N ARG A 10 19.68 21.19 -29.46
CA ARG A 10 20.63 21.36 -28.37
C ARG A 10 20.45 22.69 -27.66
N GLU A 11 20.35 23.78 -28.42
CA GLU A 11 20.16 25.11 -27.87
C GLU A 11 18.80 25.25 -27.17
N ALA A 12 17.73 24.68 -27.74
CA ALA A 12 16.42 24.62 -27.10
C ALA A 12 16.45 23.84 -25.78
N ALA A 13 17.22 22.75 -25.72
CA ALA A 13 17.41 21.96 -24.51
C ALA A 13 18.13 22.75 -23.41
N GLU A 14 19.15 23.52 -23.77
CA GLU A 14 19.86 24.42 -22.86
C GLU A 14 18.92 25.54 -22.33
N ARG A 15 18.15 26.19 -23.21
CA ARG A 15 17.20 27.25 -22.82
C ARG A 15 16.07 26.74 -21.93
N LEU A 16 15.53 25.56 -22.22
CA LEU A 16 14.43 24.97 -21.46
C LEU A 16 14.91 24.12 -20.27
N GLN A 17 16.23 24.02 -20.04
CA GLN A 17 16.83 23.21 -18.97
C GLN A 17 16.32 21.76 -18.94
N VAL A 18 16.24 21.13 -20.10
CA VAL A 18 15.86 19.73 -20.27
C VAL A 18 16.86 19.01 -21.15
N HIS A 19 16.84 17.69 -21.18
CA HIS A 19 17.76 16.93 -22.04
C HIS A 19 17.36 17.05 -23.52
N ALA A 20 18.33 17.09 -24.44
CA ALA A 20 18.06 17.19 -25.89
C ALA A 20 17.21 16.03 -26.42
N ARG A 21 17.33 14.84 -25.83
CA ARG A 21 16.46 13.69 -26.14
C ARG A 21 15.00 13.92 -25.73
N THR A 22 14.76 14.67 -24.65
CA THR A 22 13.41 15.07 -24.22
C THR A 22 12.79 16.04 -25.22
N ILE A 23 13.55 17.05 -25.66
CA ILE A 23 13.12 17.98 -26.73
C ILE A 23 12.76 17.21 -27.99
N ARG A 24 13.60 16.26 -28.41
CA ARG A 24 13.32 15.43 -29.59
C ARG A 24 12.02 14.65 -29.41
N LYS A 25 11.85 13.97 -28.27
CA LYS A 25 10.63 13.24 -27.95
C LYS A 25 9.39 14.13 -28.00
N TRP A 26 9.47 15.36 -27.49
CA TRP A 26 8.36 16.32 -27.57
C TRP A 26 8.09 16.76 -29.00
N ILE A 27 9.14 17.03 -29.79
CA ILE A 27 8.99 17.35 -31.21
C ILE A 27 8.28 16.20 -31.94
N ASP A 28 8.71 14.96 -31.73
CA ASP A 28 8.12 13.79 -32.37
C ASP A 28 6.65 13.59 -31.94
N THR A 29 6.34 13.86 -30.66
CA THR A 29 4.98 13.64 -30.10
C THR A 29 4.00 14.77 -30.43
N PHE A 30 4.50 15.99 -30.57
CA PHE A 30 3.70 17.21 -30.75
C PHE A 30 4.10 17.95 -32.04
N GLU A 31 4.54 17.23 -33.07
CA GLU A 31 5.04 17.80 -34.34
C GLU A 31 4.02 18.78 -34.95
N GLU A 32 2.75 18.39 -34.97
CA GLU A 32 1.62 19.17 -35.46
C GLU A 32 1.46 20.50 -34.72
N TYR A 33 1.81 20.53 -33.43
CA TYR A 33 1.76 21.74 -32.62
C TYR A 33 3.07 22.53 -32.71
N ILE A 34 4.23 21.90 -32.67
CA ILE A 34 5.54 22.60 -32.62
C ILE A 34 5.95 23.14 -34.00
N CYS A 35 5.48 22.51 -35.08
CA CYS A 35 5.83 22.79 -36.47
C CYS A 35 7.35 22.97 -36.68
N PRO A 36 8.17 21.94 -36.38
CA PRO A 36 9.61 22.04 -36.54
C PRO A 36 9.98 22.10 -38.03
N GLU A 37 11.01 22.87 -38.37
CA GLU A 37 11.69 22.74 -39.66
C GLU A 37 12.82 21.73 -39.56
N TRP A 38 13.33 21.26 -40.70
CA TRP A 38 14.44 20.30 -40.79
C TRP A 38 15.45 20.77 -41.82
N ASN A 39 16.73 20.61 -41.49
CA ASN A 39 17.82 20.88 -42.44
C ASN A 39 18.11 19.65 -43.31
N GLU A 40 18.94 19.85 -44.35
CA GLU A 40 19.40 18.78 -45.27
C GLU A 40 20.13 17.63 -44.56
N ARG A 41 20.55 17.80 -43.29
CA ARG A 41 21.25 16.81 -42.48
C ARG A 41 20.32 16.06 -41.52
N GLY A 42 19.02 16.35 -41.51
CA GLY A 42 18.03 15.69 -40.65
C GLY A 42 17.99 16.16 -39.19
N HIS A 43 18.51 17.37 -38.92
CA HIS A 43 18.36 18.03 -37.61
C HIS A 43 17.17 18.98 -37.62
N TYR A 44 16.39 18.99 -36.53
CA TYR A 44 15.32 19.96 -36.35
C TYR A 44 15.86 21.37 -36.14
N LEU A 45 15.27 22.31 -36.87
CA LEU A 45 15.43 23.74 -36.75
C LEU A 45 14.14 24.31 -36.16
N LEU A 46 14.26 24.95 -35.01
CA LEU A 46 13.14 25.51 -34.29
C LEU A 46 13.11 27.02 -34.50
N THR A 47 11.93 27.57 -34.76
CA THR A 47 11.73 29.02 -34.68
C THR A 47 11.55 29.42 -33.21
N GLU A 48 11.62 30.72 -32.92
CA GLU A 48 11.30 31.22 -31.57
C GLU A 48 9.85 30.86 -31.16
N GLU A 49 8.93 30.78 -32.13
CA GLU A 49 7.56 30.32 -31.87
C GLU A 49 7.51 28.84 -31.48
N SER A 50 8.24 27.98 -32.19
CA SER A 50 8.37 26.55 -31.84
C SER A 50 8.97 26.38 -30.43
N LEU A 51 9.89 27.24 -30.01
CA LEU A 51 10.45 27.24 -28.65
C LEU A 51 9.40 27.60 -27.60
N LEU A 52 8.55 28.61 -27.87
CA LEU A 52 7.43 28.97 -26.98
C LEU A 52 6.44 27.82 -26.82
N ARG A 53 6.14 27.10 -27.91
CA ARG A 53 5.26 25.92 -27.87
C ARG A 53 5.89 24.76 -27.08
N LEU A 54 7.20 24.57 -27.16
CA LEU A 54 7.93 23.62 -26.30
C LEU A 54 7.91 24.02 -24.82
N ALA A 55 7.96 25.32 -24.51
CA ALA A 55 7.81 25.82 -23.14
C ALA A 55 6.39 25.56 -22.59
N ASP A 56 5.35 25.77 -23.39
CA ASP A 56 3.96 25.45 -23.06
C ASP A 56 3.79 23.94 -22.77
N ILE A 57 4.36 23.08 -23.62
CA ILE A 57 4.36 21.61 -23.38
C ILE A 57 5.07 21.28 -22.06
N LYS A 58 6.23 21.90 -21.78
CA LYS A 58 6.97 21.69 -20.54
C LYS A 58 6.11 22.05 -19.33
N GLU A 59 5.46 23.20 -19.34
CA GLU A 59 4.61 23.68 -18.25
C GLU A 59 3.44 22.72 -18.01
N ARG A 60 2.74 22.31 -19.06
CA ARG A 60 1.62 21.35 -18.96
C ARG A 60 2.07 19.99 -18.41
N LEU A 61 3.28 19.55 -18.73
CA LEU A 61 3.84 18.29 -18.21
C LEU A 61 4.38 18.38 -16.78
N GLN A 62 4.49 19.59 -16.20
CA GLN A 62 4.81 19.75 -14.78
C GLN A 62 3.61 19.52 -13.86
N GLU A 63 2.39 19.49 -14.41
CA GLU A 63 1.19 19.15 -13.64
C GLU A 63 1.25 17.68 -13.16
N PRO A 64 0.92 17.40 -11.89
CA PRO A 64 0.99 16.05 -11.35
C PRO A 64 0.04 15.10 -12.09
N ASN A 65 0.54 13.92 -12.46
CA ASN A 65 -0.19 12.86 -13.18
C ASN A 65 -0.63 13.22 -14.61
N LYS A 66 -0.08 14.28 -15.23
CA LYS A 66 -0.42 14.65 -16.60
C LYS A 66 0.52 13.96 -17.59
N SER A 67 -0.05 13.08 -18.41
CA SER A 67 0.66 12.34 -19.45
C SER A 67 0.80 13.16 -20.74
N MET A 68 1.81 12.85 -21.56
CA MET A 68 1.98 13.45 -22.90
C MET A 68 0.72 13.29 -23.78
N ARG A 69 -0.01 12.17 -23.64
CA ARG A 69 -1.27 11.94 -24.33
C ARG A 69 -2.36 12.92 -23.90
N GLN A 70 -2.53 13.13 -22.59
CA GLN A 70 -3.51 14.09 -22.07
C GLN A 70 -3.17 15.51 -22.51
N VAL A 71 -1.89 15.89 -22.49
CA VAL A 71 -1.44 17.19 -23.02
C VAL A 71 -1.78 17.34 -24.50
N ARG A 72 -1.62 16.28 -25.30
CA ARG A 72 -1.98 16.30 -26.72
C ARG A 72 -3.49 16.44 -26.93
N GLU A 73 -4.28 15.73 -26.13
CA GLU A 73 -5.74 15.81 -26.18
C GLU A 73 -6.26 17.20 -25.74
N ASP A 74 -5.63 17.82 -24.75
CA ASP A 74 -5.94 19.19 -24.33
C ASP A 74 -5.62 20.19 -25.46
N LEU A 75 -4.45 20.08 -26.10
CA LEU A 75 -4.09 20.93 -27.25
C LEU A 75 -5.05 20.74 -28.43
N PHE A 76 -5.54 19.53 -28.64
CA PHE A 76 -6.57 19.22 -29.64
C PHE A 76 -7.93 19.83 -29.28
N ARG A 77 -8.34 19.73 -28.01
CA ARG A 77 -9.59 20.32 -27.52
C ARG A 77 -9.56 21.85 -27.57
N GLU A 78 -8.40 22.45 -27.34
CA GLU A 78 -8.14 23.89 -27.48
C GLU A 78 -8.08 24.35 -28.94
N GLY A 79 -8.13 23.43 -29.92
CA GLY A 79 -8.05 23.76 -31.34
C GLY A 79 -6.67 24.24 -31.79
N LYS A 80 -5.63 24.05 -30.96
CA LYS A 80 -4.24 24.36 -31.29
C LYS A 80 -3.59 23.32 -32.19
N ILE A 81 -4.18 22.13 -32.24
CA ILE A 81 -3.89 21.07 -33.20
C ILE A 81 -5.13 20.91 -34.07
N ALA A 82 -4.98 21.02 -35.40
CA ALA A 82 -6.09 20.94 -36.34
C ALA A 82 -6.73 19.54 -36.35
N LYS A 83 -8.06 19.49 -36.53
CA LYS A 83 -8.85 18.25 -36.46
C LYS A 83 -8.75 17.34 -37.68
N ASP A 84 -8.16 17.83 -38.78
CA ASP A 84 -8.18 17.13 -40.06
C ASP A 84 -6.78 16.63 -40.43
N HIS A 85 -6.55 15.35 -40.21
CA HIS A 85 -5.69 14.61 -41.12
C HIS A 85 -6.42 14.54 -42.47
N ASP A 86 -6.08 15.45 -43.38
CA ASP A 86 -6.38 15.25 -44.80
C ASP A 86 -5.46 14.12 -45.30
N TRP A 87 -5.92 12.88 -45.12
CA TRP A 87 -5.23 11.65 -45.52
C TRP A 87 -4.79 11.65 -46.99
N ASN A 88 -5.36 12.55 -47.81
CA ASN A 88 -5.05 12.69 -49.22
C ASN A 88 -3.72 13.42 -49.53
N GLN A 89 -3.06 14.03 -48.53
CA GLN A 89 -1.82 14.80 -48.75
C GLN A 89 -0.53 14.13 -48.24
N MET A 90 -0.63 12.94 -47.63
CA MET A 90 0.53 12.28 -47.02
C MET A 90 1.18 11.29 -48.00
N ASN A 91 2.50 11.40 -48.19
CA ASN A 91 3.28 10.42 -48.95
C ASN A 91 3.05 9.02 -48.33
N PRO A 92 2.63 7.99 -49.09
CA PRO A 92 2.34 6.64 -48.59
C PRO A 92 3.46 6.02 -47.75
N GLU A 93 4.73 6.38 -47.98
CA GLU A 93 5.85 5.92 -47.16
C GLU A 93 5.86 6.52 -45.74
N LYS A 94 5.42 7.77 -45.58
CA LYS A 94 5.29 8.42 -44.26
C LYS A 94 4.11 7.84 -43.48
N THR A 95 3.00 7.57 -44.17
CA THR A 95 1.83 6.91 -43.58
C THR A 95 2.17 5.50 -43.11
N PHE A 96 2.92 4.74 -43.93
CA PHE A 96 3.36 3.39 -43.56
C PHE A 96 4.29 3.41 -42.34
N ARG A 97 5.30 4.29 -42.30
CA ARG A 97 6.17 4.44 -41.12
C ARG A 97 5.39 4.83 -39.87
N TYR A 98 4.47 5.78 -39.98
CA TYR A 98 3.65 6.19 -38.84
C TYR A 98 2.78 5.05 -38.31
N ILE A 99 2.18 4.25 -39.20
CA ILE A 99 1.40 3.07 -38.81
C ILE A 99 2.31 2.00 -38.18
N SER A 100 3.47 1.73 -38.75
CA SER A 100 4.44 0.77 -38.21
C SER A 100 4.95 1.18 -36.83
N ASP A 101 5.35 2.45 -36.65
CA ASP A 101 5.84 2.97 -35.37
C ASP A 101 4.71 2.97 -34.32
N ASN A 102 3.47 3.30 -34.70
CA ASN A 102 2.33 3.18 -33.78
C ASN A 102 1.98 1.72 -33.45
N MET A 103 2.13 0.78 -34.39
CA MET A 103 1.92 -0.64 -34.12
C MET A 103 2.99 -1.20 -33.19
N GLU A 104 4.26 -0.83 -33.38
CA GLU A 104 5.36 -1.24 -32.50
C GLU A 104 5.15 -0.71 -31.08
N ASN A 105 4.80 0.58 -30.94
CA ASN A 105 4.43 1.17 -29.65
C ASN A 105 3.19 0.51 -29.02
N MET A 106 2.23 0.04 -29.84
CA MET A 106 1.05 -0.67 -29.35
C MET A 106 1.39 -2.08 -28.86
N ILE A 107 2.32 -2.77 -29.54
CA ILE A 107 2.83 -4.08 -29.11
C ILE A 107 3.55 -3.95 -27.78
N ASP A 108 4.45 -2.97 -27.63
CA ASP A 108 5.16 -2.71 -26.36
C ASP A 108 4.18 -2.41 -25.21
N MET A 109 3.10 -1.67 -25.49
CA MET A 109 2.07 -1.37 -24.49
C MET A 109 1.27 -2.62 -24.09
N VAL A 110 0.96 -3.49 -25.07
CA VAL A 110 0.26 -4.76 -24.81
C VAL A 110 1.14 -5.69 -23.97
N ASP A 111 2.44 -5.77 -24.27
CA ASP A 111 3.39 -6.57 -23.50
C ASP A 111 3.56 -6.05 -22.06
N GLU A 112 3.59 -4.72 -21.87
CA GLU A 112 3.59 -4.12 -20.52
C GLU A 112 2.30 -4.45 -19.77
N LEU A 113 1.15 -4.39 -20.43
CA LEU A 113 -0.14 -4.78 -19.83
C LEU A 113 -0.16 -6.26 -19.45
N PHE A 114 0.35 -7.16 -20.29
CA PHE A 114 0.47 -8.58 -19.97
C PHE A 114 1.35 -8.80 -18.73
N THR A 115 2.55 -8.22 -18.72
CA THR A 115 3.48 -8.31 -17.58
C THR A 115 2.85 -7.80 -16.28
N ARG A 116 2.06 -6.72 -16.38
CA ARG A 116 1.33 -6.17 -15.23
C ARG A 116 0.21 -7.09 -14.75
N ILE A 117 -0.52 -7.73 -15.67
CA ILE A 117 -1.58 -8.68 -15.35
C ILE A 117 -0.98 -9.92 -14.66
N GLU A 118 0.11 -10.48 -15.17
CA GLU A 118 0.80 -11.62 -14.55
C GLU A 118 1.26 -11.30 -13.12
N ARG A 119 1.82 -10.11 -12.89
CA ARG A 119 2.16 -9.65 -11.52
C ARG A 119 0.95 -9.56 -10.62
N MET A 120 -0.15 -9.00 -11.12
CA MET A 120 -1.39 -8.85 -10.36
C MET A 120 -2.00 -10.21 -10.03
N GLU A 121 -1.96 -11.16 -10.96
CA GLU A 121 -2.35 -12.55 -10.74
C GLU A 121 -1.52 -13.20 -9.63
N GLY A 122 -0.19 -13.04 -9.64
CA GLY A 122 0.68 -13.53 -8.57
C GLY A 122 0.36 -12.91 -7.20
N HIS A 123 0.02 -11.62 -7.15
CA HIS A 123 -0.45 -10.98 -5.92
C HIS A 123 -1.78 -11.54 -5.44
N LEU A 124 -2.72 -11.84 -6.35
CA LEU A 124 -4.01 -12.45 -5.99
C LEU A 124 -3.82 -13.84 -5.40
N PHE A 125 -2.96 -14.68 -5.99
CA PHE A 125 -2.62 -15.99 -5.41
C PHE A 125 -2.06 -15.86 -3.99
N THR A 126 -1.12 -14.94 -3.79
CA THR A 126 -0.55 -14.68 -2.45
C THR A 126 -1.62 -14.24 -1.44
N LEU A 127 -2.60 -13.43 -1.89
CA LEU A 127 -3.71 -12.98 -1.07
C LEU A 127 -4.65 -14.14 -0.69
N PHE A 128 -4.93 -15.04 -1.62
CA PHE A 128 -5.74 -16.24 -1.36
C PHE A 128 -5.04 -17.15 -0.34
N ASP A 129 -3.75 -17.43 -0.50
CA ASP A 129 -2.97 -18.24 0.45
C ASP A 129 -2.97 -17.60 1.86
N ALA A 130 -2.81 -16.28 1.93
CA ALA A 130 -2.84 -15.56 3.21
C ALA A 130 -4.23 -15.62 3.88
N MET A 131 -5.30 -15.54 3.08
CA MET A 131 -6.66 -15.62 3.57
C MET A 131 -7.01 -17.03 4.06
N GLU A 132 -6.59 -18.06 3.33
CA GLU A 132 -6.74 -19.46 3.75
C GLU A 132 -5.97 -19.73 5.05
N SER A 133 -4.73 -19.23 5.17
CA SER A 133 -3.95 -19.35 6.40
C SER A 133 -4.65 -18.67 7.58
N MET A 134 -5.25 -17.50 7.36
CA MET A 134 -6.01 -16.78 8.39
C MET A 134 -7.28 -17.53 8.79
N GLU A 135 -8.00 -18.13 7.84
CA GLU A 135 -9.18 -18.95 8.12
C GLU A 135 -8.82 -20.19 8.95
N GLN A 136 -7.72 -20.87 8.61
CA GLN A 136 -7.21 -22.00 9.39
C GLN A 136 -6.81 -21.57 10.81
N GLN A 137 -6.15 -20.42 10.96
CA GLN A 137 -5.80 -19.87 12.28
C GLN A 137 -7.05 -19.49 13.09
N LEU A 138 -8.07 -18.88 12.46
CA LEU A 138 -9.33 -18.56 13.12
C LEU A 138 -10.09 -19.82 13.54
N ALA A 139 -10.09 -20.86 12.70
CA ALA A 139 -10.66 -22.15 13.05
C ALA A 139 -9.95 -22.78 14.25
N ALA A 140 -8.61 -22.77 14.27
CA ALA A 140 -7.82 -23.27 15.40
C ALA A 140 -8.09 -22.48 16.70
N VAL A 141 -8.13 -21.15 16.62
CA VAL A 141 -8.46 -20.28 17.77
C VAL A 141 -9.90 -20.50 18.24
N SER A 142 -10.85 -20.71 17.34
CA SER A 142 -12.24 -21.05 17.67
C SER A 142 -12.32 -22.37 18.46
N TYR A 143 -11.55 -23.38 18.04
CA TYR A 143 -11.49 -24.68 18.74
C TYR A 143 -10.77 -24.63 20.09
N GLU A 144 -9.76 -23.77 20.27
CA GLU A 144 -9.05 -23.61 21.55
C GLU A 144 -9.68 -22.57 22.48
N SER A 145 -10.60 -21.74 21.99
CA SER A 145 -11.32 -20.77 22.82
C SER A 145 -12.37 -21.49 23.67
N ILE A 146 -12.11 -21.60 24.97
CA ILE A 146 -13.12 -22.03 25.95
C ILE A 146 -14.29 -21.04 25.83
N PRO A 147 -15.52 -21.49 25.52
CA PRO A 147 -16.68 -20.62 25.42
C PRO A 147 -16.82 -19.77 26.69
N ALA A 148 -17.16 -18.49 26.55
CA ALA A 148 -17.32 -17.60 27.70
C ALA A 148 -18.29 -18.15 28.77
N SER A 149 -19.31 -18.90 28.33
CA SER A 149 -20.24 -19.61 29.22
C SER A 149 -19.58 -20.69 30.08
N GLU A 150 -18.58 -21.41 29.55
CA GLU A 150 -17.83 -22.43 30.27
C GLU A 150 -16.85 -21.79 31.26
N ILE A 151 -16.20 -20.68 30.90
CA ILE A 151 -15.40 -19.86 31.83
C ILE A 151 -16.28 -19.37 32.99
N HIS A 152 -17.48 -18.84 32.71
CA HIS A 152 -18.42 -18.42 33.75
C HIS A 152 -18.82 -19.57 34.68
N LYS A 153 -19.09 -20.76 34.13
CA LYS A 153 -19.38 -21.96 34.92
C LYS A 153 -18.20 -22.36 35.81
N MET A 154 -16.97 -22.30 35.30
CA MET A 154 -15.77 -22.57 36.08
C MET A 154 -15.61 -21.57 37.24
N PHE A 155 -15.89 -20.27 37.01
CA PHE A 155 -15.89 -19.27 38.08
C PHE A 155 -16.93 -19.56 39.17
N ASP A 156 -18.15 -19.97 38.79
CA ASP A 156 -19.19 -20.34 39.75
C ASP A 156 -18.82 -21.58 40.57
N ASP A 157 -18.21 -22.59 39.94
CA ASP A 157 -17.74 -23.79 40.62
C ASP A 157 -16.58 -23.50 41.58
N ILE A 158 -15.64 -22.63 41.19
CA ILE A 158 -14.58 -22.13 42.09
C ILE A 158 -15.20 -21.42 43.29
N ARG A 159 -16.19 -20.55 43.07
CA ARG A 159 -16.87 -19.81 44.15
C ARG A 159 -17.57 -20.75 45.14
N LYS A 160 -18.29 -21.76 44.64
CA LYS A 160 -18.94 -22.78 45.49
C LYS A 160 -17.92 -23.56 46.32
N LYS A 161 -16.81 -23.99 45.71
CA LYS A 161 -15.74 -24.70 46.42
C LYS A 161 -15.08 -23.82 47.49
N GLN A 162 -14.88 -22.54 47.21
CA GLN A 162 -14.36 -21.59 48.19
C GLN A 162 -15.30 -21.45 49.40
N ASP A 163 -16.61 -21.35 49.17
CA ASP A 163 -17.59 -21.25 50.25
C ASP A 163 -17.72 -22.56 51.05
N GLN A 164 -17.62 -23.71 50.39
CA GLN A 164 -17.52 -25.01 51.05
C GLN A 164 -16.29 -25.08 51.96
N LEU A 165 -15.11 -24.71 51.46
CA LEU A 165 -13.87 -24.69 52.24
C LEU A 165 -13.97 -23.77 53.46
N LYS A 166 -14.62 -22.60 53.33
CA LYS A 166 -14.87 -21.71 54.47
C LYS A 166 -15.75 -22.37 55.53
N MET A 167 -16.79 -23.10 55.13
CA MET A 167 -17.63 -23.84 56.07
C MET A 167 -16.86 -24.97 56.76
N GLU A 168 -16.08 -25.74 56.02
CA GLU A 168 -15.24 -26.80 56.57
C GLU A 168 -14.21 -26.26 57.55
N LEU A 169 -13.56 -25.13 57.24
CA LEU A 169 -12.66 -24.43 58.17
C LEU A 169 -13.36 -23.96 59.43
N ARG A 170 -14.60 -23.43 59.32
CA ARG A 170 -15.40 -23.04 60.48
C ARG A 170 -15.74 -24.24 61.36
N ASN A 171 -16.13 -25.35 60.74
CA ASN A 171 -16.46 -26.60 61.43
C ASN A 171 -15.22 -27.20 62.11
N ALA A 172 -14.09 -27.25 61.42
CA ALA A 172 -12.82 -27.72 61.99
C ALA A 172 -12.40 -26.88 63.19
N ASN A 173 -12.46 -25.54 63.08
CA ASN A 173 -12.19 -24.63 64.19
C ASN A 173 -13.16 -24.83 65.37
N PHE A 174 -14.44 -25.04 65.10
CA PHE A 174 -15.44 -25.31 66.13
C PHE A 174 -15.17 -26.62 66.86
N THR A 175 -14.92 -27.71 66.11
CA THR A 175 -14.53 -29.01 66.65
C THR A 175 -13.26 -28.92 67.47
N GLN A 176 -12.25 -28.19 67.00
CA GLN A 176 -11.01 -27.95 67.74
C GLN A 176 -11.29 -27.25 69.07
N ARG A 177 -12.10 -26.19 69.08
CA ARG A 177 -12.49 -25.48 70.31
C ARG A 177 -13.28 -26.39 71.27
N LEU A 178 -14.20 -27.21 70.77
CA LEU A 178 -14.94 -28.18 71.57
C LEU A 178 -14.02 -29.21 72.24
N ILE A 179 -13.06 -29.77 71.49
CA ILE A 179 -12.07 -30.72 72.01
C ILE A 179 -11.19 -30.05 73.08
N SER A 180 -10.76 -28.81 72.85
CA SER A 180 -10.00 -28.05 73.84
C SER A 180 -10.80 -27.82 75.14
N ALA A 181 -12.08 -27.42 75.03
CA ALA A 181 -12.93 -27.16 76.18
C ALA A 181 -13.32 -28.44 76.98
N THR A 182 -13.46 -29.58 76.30
CA THR A 182 -13.73 -30.89 76.95
C THR A 182 -12.47 -31.48 77.60
N ARG A 183 -11.28 -31.16 77.10
CA ARG A 183 -10.01 -31.49 77.78
C ARG A 183 -9.80 -30.69 79.07
N GLU A 184 -10.30 -29.46 79.15
CA GLU A 184 -10.18 -28.65 80.38
C GLU A 184 -11.15 -29.06 81.50
N THR A 185 -12.27 -29.69 81.17
CA THR A 185 -13.31 -30.10 82.15
C THR A 185 -13.10 -31.49 82.76
N SER A 186 -12.04 -32.22 82.40
CA SER A 186 -11.79 -33.61 82.85
C SER A 186 -10.56 -33.82 83.75
N LEU A 187 -9.92 -32.76 84.26
CA LEU A 187 -8.80 -32.90 85.21
C LEU A 187 -9.23 -32.58 86.66
N PRO A 188 -9.10 -33.53 87.63
CA PRO A 188 -9.35 -33.27 89.05
C PRO A 188 -8.24 -32.38 89.67
N PRO A 189 -8.49 -31.75 90.83
CA PRO A 189 -7.62 -30.71 91.36
C PRO A 189 -6.23 -31.26 91.72
N ARG A 190 -5.20 -30.59 91.21
CA ARG A 190 -3.77 -30.91 91.39
C ARG A 190 -3.41 -30.83 92.88
N LYS A 191 -3.28 -31.98 93.56
CA LYS A 191 -2.74 -32.06 94.93
C LYS A 191 -1.33 -31.47 94.96
N LYS A 192 -1.14 -30.39 95.73
CA LYS A 192 0.19 -29.81 96.03
C LYS A 192 1.01 -30.85 96.81
N LYS A 193 2.08 -31.37 96.20
CA LYS A 193 3.09 -32.17 96.91
C LYS A 193 3.97 -31.21 97.72
N LYS A 194 3.90 -31.33 99.05
CA LYS A 194 4.85 -30.72 99.99
C LYS A 194 6.26 -31.24 99.66
N SER A 195 7.19 -30.33 99.39
CA SER A 195 8.61 -30.61 99.43
C SER A 195 9.05 -30.47 100.89
N PHE A 196 9.46 -31.57 101.50
CA PHE A 196 10.35 -31.56 102.65
C PHE A 196 11.61 -32.28 102.23
N LEU A 197 12.74 -31.56 102.22
CA LEU A 197 14.03 -32.05 102.68
C LEU A 197 14.86 -30.83 103.10
N PHE A 198 15.38 -30.96 104.32
CA PHE A 198 16.08 -29.97 105.14
C PHE A 198 17.45 -29.59 104.57
N PHE A 199 17.79 -28.30 104.64
CA PHE A 199 18.93 -27.74 105.41
C PHE A 199 18.63 -26.28 105.73
#